data_AF-A0A959KVR8-F1
#
_entry.id   AF-A0A959KVR8-F1
#
_cell.length_a   1.000
_cell.length_b   1.000
_cell.length_c   1.000
_cell.angle_alpha   90.00
_cell.angle_beta   90.00
_cell.angle_gamma   90.00
#
_symmetry.space_group_name_H-M   'P 1'
#
loop_
_entity.id
_entity.type
_entity.pdbx_description
1 polymer ?
#
loop_
_entity_poly.entity_id
_entity_poly.type
_entity_poly.pdbx_seq_one_letter_code
_entity_poly.pdbx_strand_id
1 'polypeptide(L)' 'MKGETFVVESWVELQEVLYEDSWTPDLNRFRSSYVYRGMEDVAYDLSTSLNRLG' A
#
# COMPACT_ATOMS: atom_id res chain seq x y z
N MET A 1 -11.48 4.59 8.35
CA MET A 1 -10.39 4.02 9.17
C MET A 1 -9.23 4.99 9.13
N LYS A 2 -8.67 5.38 10.26
CA LYS A 2 -7.48 6.23 10.30
C LYS A 2 -6.28 5.28 10.27
N GLY A 3 -5.62 5.15 9.12
CA GLY A 3 -4.36 4.42 9.00
C GLY A 3 -3.23 5.22 9.65
N GLU A 4 -2.16 4.54 10.04
CA GLU A 4 -0.90 5.19 10.41
C GLU A 4 -0.19 5.68 9.13
N THR A 5 0.46 6.85 9.22
CA THR A 5 1.22 7.44 8.11
C THR A 5 2.71 7.31 8.41
N PHE A 6 3.46 6.77 7.45
CA PHE A 6 4.90 6.63 7.53
C PHE A 6 5.56 7.47 6.43
N VAL A 7 6.70 8.08 6.75
CA VAL A 7 7.56 8.77 5.78
C VAL A 7 8.83 7.94 5.65
N VAL A 8 9.16 7.58 4.42
CA VAL A 8 10.36 6.79 4.10
C VAL A 8 11.44 7.69 3.50
N GLU A 9 12.70 7.45 3.85
CA GLU A 9 13.84 8.29 3.47
C GLU A 9 14.62 7.71 2.28
N SER A 10 14.30 6.47 1.87
CA SER A 10 14.98 5.81 0.75
C SER A 10 14.08 4.88 -0.05
N TRP A 11 14.53 4.58 -1.28
CA TRP A 11 13.87 3.58 -2.11
C TRP A 11 13.88 2.18 -1.47
N VAL A 12 14.93 1.82 -0.74
CA VAL A 12 15.05 0.52 -0.08
C VAL A 12 14.02 0.40 1.04
N GLU A 13 13.93 1.41 1.89
CA GLU A 13 12.95 1.47 2.98
C GLU A 13 11.51 1.43 2.45
N LEU A 14 11.22 2.09 1.33
CA LEU A 14 9.93 1.98 0.67
C LEU A 14 9.59 0.53 0.30
N GLN A 15 10.55 -0.23 -0.25
CA GLN A 15 10.32 -1.63 -0.61
C GLN A 15 10.08 -2.49 0.63
N GLU A 16 10.82 -2.25 1.72
CA GLU A 16 10.63 -2.98 2.98
C GLU A 16 9.22 -2.78 3.54
N VAL A 17 8.76 -1.53 3.58
CA VAL A 17 7.39 -1.19 4.06
C VAL A 17 6.31 -1.75 3.14
N LEU A 18 6.45 -1.64 1.82
CA LEU A 18 5.44 -2.12 0.87
C LEU A 18 5.31 -3.64 0.85
N TYR A 19 6.39 -4.38 1.10
CA TYR A 19 6.40 -5.84 1.04
C TYR A 19 6.50 -6.50 2.41
N GLU A 20 6.33 -5.72 3.49
CA GLU A 20 6.17 -6.25 4.85
C GLU A 20 5.05 -7.29 4.86
N ASP A 21 5.33 -8.42 5.51
CA ASP A 21 4.42 -9.58 5.62
C ASP A 21 3.88 -10.12 4.28
N SER A 22 4.55 -9.81 3.15
CA SER A 22 4.13 -10.32 1.85
C SER A 22 4.46 -11.80 1.65
N TRP A 23 5.37 -12.38 2.44
CA TRP A 23 5.65 -13.82 2.36
C TRP A 23 4.45 -14.64 2.83
N THR A 24 3.94 -15.51 1.97
CA THR A 24 2.87 -16.46 2.32
C THR A 24 3.46 -17.87 2.42
N PRO A 25 3.71 -18.41 3.64
CA PRO A 25 4.32 -19.72 3.82
C PRO A 25 3.54 -20.85 3.15
N ASP A 26 2.20 -20.82 3.24
CA ASP A 26 1.32 -21.86 2.69
C ASP A 26 1.37 -21.94 1.16
N LEU A 27 1.65 -20.81 0.50
CA LEU A 27 1.75 -20.72 -0.95
C LEU A 27 3.20 -20.74 -1.44
N ASN A 28 4.16 -20.77 -0.50
CA ASN A 28 5.59 -20.70 -0.73
C ASN A 28 5.99 -19.59 -1.73
N ARG A 29 5.38 -18.41 -1.59
CA ARG A 29 5.64 -17.27 -2.49
C ARG A 29 5.34 -15.93 -1.80
N PHE A 30 5.91 -14.86 -2.35
CA PHE A 30 5.57 -13.49 -1.98
C PHE A 30 4.28 -13.04 -2.67
N ARG A 31 3.30 -12.64 -1.87
CA ARG A 31 2.01 -12.08 -2.29
C ARG A 31 1.45 -11.19 -1.18
N SER A 32 1.66 -9.88 -1.28
CA SER A 32 0.94 -8.92 -0.43
C SER A 32 -0.57 -9.05 -0.66
N SER A 33 -1.34 -8.95 0.42
CA SER A 33 -2.81 -8.89 0.40
C SER A 33 -3.34 -7.49 0.05
N TYR A 34 -2.46 -6.50 -0.05
CA TYR A 34 -2.78 -5.11 -0.32
C TYR A 34 -2.59 -4.75 -1.80
N VAL A 35 -3.32 -3.72 -2.24
CA VAL A 35 -3.12 -3.07 -3.54
C VAL A 35 -2.62 -1.66 -3.27
N TYR A 36 -1.46 -1.33 -3.81
CA TYR A 36 -0.84 -0.02 -3.65
C TYR A 36 -1.10 0.85 -4.88
N ARG A 37 -1.27 2.15 -4.66
CA ARG A 37 -1.32 3.17 -5.70
C ARG A 37 -0.30 4.24 -5.36
N GLY A 38 0.72 4.41 -6.21
CA GLY A 38 1.64 5.55 -6.09
C GLY A 38 0.97 6.84 -6.58
N MET A 39 1.24 7.94 -5.89
CA MET A 39 0.83 9.29 -6.26
C MET A 39 2.02 10.23 -6.01
N GLU A 40 2.13 11.27 -6.82
CA GLU A 40 3.17 12.30 -6.71
C GLU A 40 2.89 13.34 -5.60
N ASP A 41 1.64 13.42 -5.14
CA ASP A 41 1.18 14.37 -4.12
C ASP A 41 0.68 13.64 -2.87
N VAL A 42 1.33 13.92 -1.74
CA VAL A 42 0.98 13.35 -0.42
C VAL A 42 -0.34 13.90 0.13
N ALA A 43 -0.77 15.09 -0.32
CA ALA A 43 -2.02 15.71 0.09
C ALA A 43 -3.21 15.29 -0.80
N TYR A 44 -2.97 14.43 -1.80
CA TYR A 44 -4.02 13.96 -2.68
C TYR A 44 -5.08 13.16 -1.91
N ASP A 45 -6.35 13.53 -2.08
CA ASP A 45 -7.46 12.87 -1.40
C ASP A 45 -7.64 11.43 -1.90
N LEU A 46 -7.70 10.48 -0.98
CA LEU A 46 -7.84 9.05 -1.28
C LEU A 46 -9.30 8.65 -1.58
N SER A 47 -10.19 9.61 -1.83
CA SER A 47 -11.55 9.32 -2.24
C SER A 47 -11.55 8.59 -3.58
N THR A 48 -12.19 7.42 -3.60
CA THR A 48 -12.39 6.68 -4.85
C THR A 48 -13.60 7.28 -5.56
N SER A 49 -13.47 7.62 -6.84
CA SER A 49 -14.59 8.09 -7.66
C SER A 49 -15.61 6.99 -7.97
N LEU A 50 -15.34 5.75 -7.55
CA LEU A 50 -16.20 4.58 -7.76
C LEU A 50 -17.38 4.57 -6.76
N ASN A 51 -18.26 5.57 -6.87
CA ASN A 51 -19.58 5.47 -6.27
C ASN A 51 -20.39 4.47 -7.09
N ARG A 52 -20.60 3.27 -6.55
CA ARG A 52 -21.51 2.28 -7.12
C ARG A 52 -22.93 2.86 -6.98
N LEU A 53 -23.40 3.54 -8.03
CA LEU A 53 -24.81 3.90 -8.19
C LEU A 53 -25.57 2.58 -8.37
N GLY A 54 -26.17 2.11 -7.29
CA GLY A 54 -27.03 0.93 -7.29
C GLY A 54 -28.27 1.13 -8.14
#